data_AF-A0A936MK27-F1
#
_entry.id   AF-A0A936MK27-F1
#
_cell.length_a   1.000
_cell.length_b   1.000
_cell.length_c   1.000
_cell.angle_alpha   90.00
_cell.angle_beta   90.00
_cell.angle_gamma   90.00
#
_symmetry.space_group_name_H-M   'P 1'
#
loop_
_entity.id
_entity.type
_entity.pdbx_description
1 polymer ?
#
loop_
_entity_poly.entity_id
_entity_poly.type
_entity_poly.pdbx_seq_one_letter_code
_entity_poly.pdbx_strand_id
1 'polypeptide(L)'
;MLTLDGSTGEGGGQILRTSLGLSMVTGQPFRVHSIRARRSRPGLMRQHLCAVRAAAEVSGATLSGDEIGSKELVFKPGAARAGSYHFAIGSAGSATLVLQTVLPALLLAQGTSSLVIEGGTHNSMAPSWDAIERAFLPLVRRLGGKASGTITSYGFFPAGGGRLEVTIAGGAKLEELVLRERGQVLKTQLRALVAQIPGIVGVREVDHFCDELPWWDRKTARPEVIKNSHGPGNALVADVICEHVTEVFTAYGERGLRAEIVAENAAKMVDRYVKAEVPIGEHVADQLLLPMALGKGGAFRTLALSEHTRTQAEVIRTFLGTTIRFTELGTDDVLAEVLPK
;
A
#
# COMPACT_ATOMS: atom_id res chain seq x y z
N MET A 1 22.63 -15.44 6.80
CA MET A 1 21.89 -14.24 7.23
C MET A 1 22.22 -13.14 6.24
N LEU A 2 21.21 -12.52 5.62
CA LEU A 2 21.41 -11.42 4.67
C LEU A 2 21.75 -10.11 5.41
N THR A 3 22.55 -9.24 4.79
CA THR A 3 22.83 -7.89 5.32
C THR A 3 22.34 -6.87 4.32
N LEU A 4 21.54 -5.91 4.79
CA LEU A 4 20.90 -4.88 3.98
C LEU A 4 21.30 -3.49 4.47
N ASP A 5 21.49 -2.57 3.52
CA ASP A 5 21.66 -1.16 3.81
C ASP A 5 20.30 -0.44 3.70
N GLY A 6 19.77 0.00 4.84
CA GLY A 6 18.51 0.74 4.93
C GLY A 6 18.57 2.16 4.36
N SER A 7 19.71 2.59 3.81
CA SER A 7 19.89 3.83 3.07
C SER A 7 19.81 3.68 1.55
N THR A 8 19.80 2.45 1.03
CA THR A 8 19.67 2.17 -0.42
C THR A 8 18.34 2.69 -0.97
N GLY A 9 18.32 3.05 -2.26
CA GLY A 9 17.14 3.63 -2.92
C GLY A 9 16.68 4.91 -2.20
N GLU A 10 15.41 4.95 -1.83
CA GLU A 10 14.84 6.09 -1.10
C GLU A 10 15.30 6.22 0.35
N GLY A 11 15.98 5.20 0.90
CA GLY A 11 16.33 5.17 2.32
C GLY A 11 15.11 5.32 3.23
N GLY A 12 13.97 4.75 2.83
CA GLY A 12 12.68 4.83 3.50
C GLY A 12 12.37 3.61 4.37
N GLY A 13 11.11 3.50 4.82
CA GLY A 13 10.64 2.34 5.58
C GLY A 13 10.30 1.11 4.74
N GLN A 14 10.29 1.22 3.41
CA GLN A 14 9.86 0.16 2.50
C GLN A 14 10.82 -1.04 2.52
N ILE A 15 12.13 -0.81 2.42
CA ILE A 15 13.15 -1.88 2.48
C ILE A 15 12.92 -2.76 3.71
N LEU A 16 12.71 -2.14 4.88
CA LEU A 16 12.44 -2.87 6.12
C LEU A 16 11.18 -3.73 6.01
N ARG A 17 10.04 -3.16 5.58
CA ARG A 17 8.77 -3.89 5.49
C ARG A 17 8.82 -5.05 4.50
N THR A 18 9.39 -4.82 3.34
CA THR A 18 9.56 -5.86 2.30
C THR A 18 10.50 -6.95 2.78
N SER A 19 11.59 -6.60 3.47
CA SER A 19 12.53 -7.57 4.04
C SER A 19 11.90 -8.41 5.15
N LEU A 20 11.06 -7.82 6.02
CA LEU A 20 10.30 -8.56 7.03
C LEU A 20 9.36 -9.58 6.35
N GLY A 21 8.57 -9.14 5.38
CA GLY A 21 7.67 -10.02 4.62
C GLY A 21 8.39 -11.18 3.94
N LEU A 22 9.47 -10.87 3.20
CA LEU A 22 10.29 -11.88 2.51
C LEU A 22 10.97 -12.83 3.50
N SER A 23 11.54 -12.31 4.59
CA SER A 23 12.19 -13.13 5.62
C SER A 23 11.21 -14.13 6.24
N MET A 24 10.00 -13.69 6.59
CA MET A 24 8.96 -14.59 7.10
C MET A 24 8.56 -15.69 6.11
N VAL A 25 8.55 -15.38 4.80
CA VAL A 25 8.19 -16.34 3.76
C VAL A 25 9.32 -17.32 3.46
N THR A 26 10.57 -16.85 3.40
CA THR A 26 11.73 -17.68 3.02
C THR A 26 12.40 -18.37 4.19
N GLY A 27 12.09 -17.98 5.43
CA GLY A 27 12.80 -18.41 6.63
C GLY A 27 14.23 -17.86 6.73
N GLN A 28 14.65 -16.97 5.82
CA GLN A 28 16.00 -16.44 5.81
C GLN A 28 16.14 -15.29 6.80
N PRO A 29 17.03 -15.36 7.80
CA PRO A 29 17.28 -14.25 8.70
C PRO A 29 18.00 -13.11 7.99
N PHE A 30 17.75 -11.87 8.42
CA PHE A 30 18.46 -10.70 7.91
C PHE A 30 18.85 -9.71 9.01
N ARG A 31 19.87 -8.91 8.71
CA ARG A 31 20.30 -7.72 9.43
C ARG A 31 20.13 -6.52 8.51
N VAL A 32 19.55 -5.43 8.99
CA VAL A 32 19.50 -4.16 8.28
C VAL A 32 20.13 -3.08 9.14
N HIS A 33 21.06 -2.31 8.57
CA HIS A 33 21.65 -1.14 9.22
C HIS A 33 21.22 0.15 8.51
N SER A 34 21.62 1.32 9.02
CA SER A 34 21.28 2.62 8.42
C SER A 34 19.78 2.85 8.20
N ILE A 35 18.92 2.28 9.06
CA ILE A 35 17.46 2.34 8.91
C ILE A 35 17.02 3.81 8.83
N ARG A 36 16.40 4.17 7.69
CA ARG A 36 15.85 5.50 7.44
C ARG A 36 16.88 6.63 7.54
N ALA A 37 18.15 6.36 7.22
CA ALA A 37 19.25 7.33 7.35
C ALA A 37 19.04 8.64 6.57
N ARG A 38 18.28 8.60 5.46
CA ARG A 38 18.00 9.77 4.61
C ARG A 38 16.72 10.53 4.98
N ARG A 39 16.03 10.15 6.07
CA ARG A 39 14.79 10.80 6.51
C ARG A 39 15.07 11.81 7.63
N SER A 40 14.24 12.85 7.72
CA SER A 40 14.35 13.90 8.75
C SER A 40 14.39 13.37 10.19
N ARG A 41 13.74 12.22 10.44
CA ARG A 41 13.83 11.47 11.70
C ARG A 41 14.33 10.06 11.39
N PRO A 42 15.64 9.77 11.48
CA PRO A 42 16.18 8.43 11.20
C PRO A 42 15.73 7.36 12.20
N GLY A 43 15.98 6.10 11.87
CA GLY A 43 15.67 4.94 12.70
C GLY A 43 14.21 4.51 12.71
N LEU A 44 13.89 3.51 13.54
CA LEU A 44 12.54 2.97 13.69
C LEU A 44 11.60 3.99 14.35
N MET A 45 10.58 4.44 13.63
CA MET A 45 9.41 5.12 14.22
C MET A 45 8.34 4.10 14.66
N ARG A 46 7.34 4.54 15.43
CA ARG A 46 6.24 3.70 15.94
C ARG A 46 5.63 2.75 14.92
N GLN A 47 5.31 3.23 13.71
CA GLN A 47 4.76 2.37 12.65
C GLN A 47 5.73 1.27 12.18
N HIS A 48 7.03 1.57 12.12
CA HIS A 48 8.06 0.61 11.73
C HIS A 48 8.26 -0.43 12.83
N LEU A 49 8.32 0.02 14.08
CA LEU A 49 8.41 -0.86 15.23
C LEU A 49 7.20 -1.78 15.35
N CYS A 50 5.99 -1.26 15.11
CA CYS A 50 4.77 -2.06 15.05
C CYS A 50 4.86 -3.12 13.94
N ALA A 51 5.31 -2.75 12.73
CA ALA A 51 5.50 -3.71 11.65
C ALA A 51 6.54 -4.81 11.99
N VAL A 52 7.66 -4.45 12.63
CA VAL A 52 8.69 -5.41 13.10
C VAL A 52 8.09 -6.39 14.11
N ARG A 53 7.37 -5.87 15.10
CA ARG A 53 6.77 -6.70 16.17
C ARG A 53 5.63 -7.56 15.65
N ALA A 54 4.80 -7.04 14.75
CA ALA A 54 3.77 -7.80 14.06
C ALA A 54 4.37 -8.97 13.26
N ALA A 55 5.44 -8.71 12.51
CA ALA A 55 6.16 -9.77 11.79
C ALA A 55 6.76 -10.81 12.75
N ALA A 56 7.30 -10.37 13.89
CA ALA A 56 7.84 -11.28 14.90
C ALA A 56 6.75 -12.13 15.57
N GLU A 57 5.58 -11.57 15.86
CA GLU A 57 4.45 -12.29 16.45
C GLU A 57 3.91 -13.35 15.47
N VAL A 58 3.74 -12.98 14.20
CA VAL A 58 3.26 -13.89 13.13
C VAL A 58 4.22 -15.06 12.91
N SER A 59 5.54 -14.82 12.96
CA SER A 59 6.55 -15.83 12.65
C SER A 59 7.23 -16.46 13.86
N GLY A 60 6.95 -16.00 15.09
CA GLY A 60 7.72 -16.37 16.28
C GLY A 60 9.21 -15.98 16.17
N ALA A 61 9.51 -14.85 15.54
CA ALA A 61 10.89 -14.43 15.28
C ALA A 61 11.63 -14.02 16.56
N THR A 62 12.95 -14.14 16.53
CA THR A 62 13.83 -13.47 17.50
C THR A 62 14.34 -12.15 16.92
N LEU A 63 14.37 -11.11 17.77
CA LEU A 63 14.71 -9.75 17.39
C LEU A 63 15.94 -9.24 18.16
N SER A 64 16.68 -8.32 17.55
CA SER A 64 17.62 -7.44 18.23
C SER A 64 17.56 -6.05 17.59
N GLY A 65 17.47 -5.00 18.40
CA GLY A 65 17.35 -3.61 17.92
C GLY A 65 15.92 -3.14 17.65
N ASP A 66 14.88 -3.80 18.17
CA ASP A 66 13.47 -3.42 18.02
C ASP A 66 13.05 -2.33 19.00
N GLU A 67 13.72 -1.18 18.94
CA GLU A 67 13.43 -0.01 19.77
C GLU A 67 13.25 1.24 18.93
N ILE A 68 12.47 2.21 19.44
CA ILE A 68 12.23 3.47 18.74
C ILE A 68 13.57 4.20 18.56
N GLY A 69 13.83 4.66 17.33
CA GLY A 69 15.07 5.36 16.97
C GLY A 69 16.21 4.44 16.59
N SER A 70 16.07 3.11 16.76
CA SER A 70 17.11 2.16 16.34
C SER A 70 17.41 2.30 14.86
N LYS A 71 18.70 2.34 14.53
CA LYS A 71 19.22 2.40 13.16
C LYS A 71 19.62 1.03 12.63
N GLU A 72 19.48 0.00 13.45
CA GLU A 72 19.87 -1.37 13.12
C GLU A 72 18.84 -2.36 13.67
N LEU A 73 18.55 -3.41 12.89
CA LEU A 73 17.68 -4.49 13.30
C LEU A 73 18.24 -5.82 12.81
N VAL A 74 18.25 -6.82 13.69
CA VAL A 74 18.41 -8.23 13.32
C VAL A 74 17.07 -8.93 13.50
N PHE A 75 16.61 -9.61 12.45
CA PHE A 75 15.35 -10.34 12.43
C PHE A 75 15.63 -11.79 12.02
N LYS A 76 15.27 -12.75 12.88
CA LYS A 76 15.41 -14.18 12.61
C LYS A 76 14.04 -14.86 12.70
N PRO A 77 13.37 -15.13 11.57
CA PRO A 77 12.01 -15.67 11.53
C PRO A 77 11.96 -17.11 12.03
N GLY A 78 10.83 -17.50 12.61
CA GLY A 78 10.36 -18.88 12.60
C GLY A 78 9.33 -19.09 11.49
N ALA A 79 8.57 -20.19 11.55
CA ALA A 79 7.48 -20.43 10.61
C ALA A 79 6.31 -19.48 10.86
N ALA A 80 5.81 -18.82 9.81
CA ALA A 80 4.61 -18.01 9.87
C ALA A 80 3.39 -18.87 10.25
N ARG A 81 2.55 -18.35 11.16
CA ARG A 81 1.36 -19.04 11.66
C ARG A 81 0.12 -18.23 11.30
N ALA A 82 -0.98 -18.93 11.01
CA ALA A 82 -2.29 -18.31 10.98
C ALA A 82 -2.82 -18.11 12.41
N GLY A 83 -3.69 -17.12 12.59
CA GLY A 83 -4.26 -16.84 13.91
C GLY A 83 -5.00 -15.50 14.00
N SER A 84 -5.42 -15.17 15.22
CA SER A 84 -6.02 -13.88 15.55
C SER A 84 -4.93 -12.94 16.05
N TYR A 85 -4.78 -11.80 15.39
CA TYR A 85 -3.74 -10.82 15.69
C TYR A 85 -4.35 -9.44 15.92
N HIS A 86 -3.77 -8.69 16.86
CA HIS A 86 -4.14 -7.31 17.13
C HIS A 86 -2.89 -6.44 17.18
N PHE A 87 -2.78 -5.52 16.22
CA PHE A 87 -1.64 -4.62 16.09
C PHE A 87 -2.08 -3.18 16.30
N ALA A 88 -1.64 -2.57 17.41
CA ALA A 88 -1.91 -1.17 17.71
C ALA A 88 -0.64 -0.32 17.53
N ILE A 89 -0.66 0.61 16.59
CA ILE A 89 0.49 1.48 16.29
C ILE A 89 0.68 2.56 17.37
N GLY A 90 -0.40 2.98 18.04
CA GLY A 90 -0.38 4.02 19.07
C GLY A 90 -0.07 5.43 18.53
N SER A 91 -0.26 5.66 17.23
CA SER A 91 -0.18 6.97 16.57
C SER A 91 -0.91 6.95 15.22
N ALA A 92 -0.93 8.06 14.50
CA ALA A 92 -1.36 8.12 13.09
C ALA A 92 -0.42 7.42 12.09
N GLY A 93 0.38 6.43 12.54
CA GLY A 93 1.21 5.64 11.62
C GLY A 93 0.33 4.71 10.80
N SER A 94 0.71 4.39 9.57
CA SER A 94 -0.21 3.70 8.64
C SER A 94 -0.47 2.24 9.03
N ALA A 95 -1.75 1.91 9.22
CA ALA A 95 -2.25 0.55 9.42
C ALA A 95 -2.10 -0.32 8.16
N THR A 96 -2.28 0.27 6.98
CA THR A 96 -2.13 -0.42 5.68
C THR A 96 -0.69 -0.88 5.44
N LEU A 97 0.32 -0.12 5.87
CA LEU A 97 1.72 -0.54 5.79
C LEU A 97 2.06 -1.69 6.74
N VAL A 98 1.43 -1.76 7.92
CA VAL A 98 1.56 -2.92 8.82
C VAL A 98 0.92 -4.15 8.18
N LEU A 99 -0.29 -4.00 7.61
CA LEU A 99 -0.96 -5.06 6.86
C LEU A 99 -0.07 -5.60 5.73
N GLN A 100 0.47 -4.72 4.87
CA GLN A 100 1.34 -5.12 3.76
C GLN A 100 2.61 -5.85 4.21
N THR A 101 3.08 -5.62 5.44
CA THR A 101 4.25 -6.30 5.98
C THR A 101 3.96 -7.77 6.28
N VAL A 102 2.79 -8.07 6.86
CA VAL A 102 2.43 -9.43 7.29
C VAL A 102 1.64 -10.21 6.25
N LEU A 103 0.95 -9.53 5.33
CA LEU A 103 0.07 -10.12 4.33
C LEU A 103 0.74 -11.24 3.51
N PRO A 104 1.96 -11.09 2.95
CA PRO A 104 2.58 -12.14 2.13
C PRO A 104 2.78 -13.44 2.91
N ALA A 105 3.25 -13.35 4.16
CA ALA A 105 3.47 -14.51 5.01
C ALA A 105 2.16 -15.20 5.38
N LEU A 106 1.11 -14.43 5.70
CA LEU A 106 -0.19 -14.96 6.09
C LEU A 106 -1.00 -15.52 4.91
N LEU A 107 -0.80 -15.02 3.69
CA LEU A 107 -1.38 -15.63 2.49
C LEU A 107 -0.84 -17.05 2.25
N LEU A 108 0.44 -17.29 2.55
CA LEU A 108 1.10 -18.57 2.29
C LEU A 108 1.04 -19.54 3.48
N ALA A 109 0.92 -19.04 4.71
CA ALA A 109 0.73 -19.87 5.90
C ALA A 109 -0.58 -20.68 5.81
N GLN A 110 -0.62 -21.88 6.40
CA GLN A 110 -1.85 -22.69 6.43
C GLN A 110 -2.83 -22.17 7.49
N GLY A 111 -4.13 -22.15 7.16
CA GLY A 111 -5.20 -21.70 8.05
C GLY A 111 -5.71 -20.28 7.74
N THR A 112 -6.68 -19.82 8.51
CA THR A 112 -7.28 -18.47 8.36
C THR A 112 -6.76 -17.55 9.45
N SER A 113 -6.42 -16.31 9.08
CA SER A 113 -6.00 -15.26 10.00
C SER A 113 -7.02 -14.13 10.06
N SER A 114 -7.23 -13.61 11.25
CA SER A 114 -8.08 -12.44 11.52
C SER A 114 -7.22 -11.35 12.18
N LEU A 115 -7.16 -10.18 11.56
CA LEU A 115 -6.30 -9.08 12.00
C LEU A 115 -7.15 -7.89 12.38
N VAL A 116 -6.91 -7.34 13.57
CA VAL A 116 -7.32 -5.99 13.94
C VAL A 116 -6.09 -5.10 13.89
N ILE A 117 -6.12 -4.04 13.11
CA ILE A 117 -4.99 -3.11 12.98
C ILE A 117 -5.45 -1.70 13.28
N GLU A 118 -4.85 -1.06 14.28
CA GLU A 118 -5.18 0.29 14.72
C GLU A 118 -4.08 1.29 14.37
N GLY A 119 -4.48 2.41 13.76
CA GLY A 119 -3.58 3.48 13.32
C GLY A 119 -4.21 4.40 12.28
N GLY A 120 -3.39 4.99 11.43
CA GLY A 120 -3.83 5.78 10.29
C GLY A 120 -4.33 4.90 9.14
N THR A 121 -5.51 5.21 8.61
CA THR A 121 -6.14 4.54 7.46
C THR A 121 -6.03 5.36 6.17
N HIS A 122 -5.75 6.66 6.33
CA HIS A 122 -5.78 7.69 5.31
C HIS A 122 -4.60 8.64 5.57
N ASN A 123 -3.47 8.31 4.95
CA ASN A 123 -2.17 8.94 5.19
C ASN A 123 -1.55 9.35 3.85
N SER A 124 -1.03 10.57 3.74
CA SER A 124 -0.43 11.07 2.49
C SER A 124 0.78 10.26 1.98
N MET A 125 1.51 9.60 2.88
CA MET A 125 2.71 8.82 2.56
C MET A 125 2.50 7.30 2.68
N ALA A 126 1.27 6.84 2.53
CA ALA A 126 0.91 5.42 2.53
C ALA A 126 -0.35 5.18 1.68
N PRO A 127 -0.57 3.97 1.15
CA PRO A 127 -1.83 3.66 0.48
C PRO A 127 -3.00 3.81 1.46
N SER A 128 -4.07 4.49 1.02
CA SER A 128 -5.33 4.53 1.76
C SER A 128 -5.93 3.13 1.85
N TRP A 129 -6.79 2.89 2.84
CA TRP A 129 -7.55 1.64 2.89
C TRP A 129 -8.37 1.43 1.61
N ASP A 130 -8.95 2.50 1.06
CA ASP A 130 -9.68 2.47 -0.21
C ASP A 130 -8.84 1.90 -1.37
N ALA A 131 -7.58 2.34 -1.50
CA ALA A 131 -6.67 1.83 -2.53
C ALA A 131 -6.29 0.36 -2.28
N ILE A 132 -6.06 -0.01 -1.01
CA ILE A 132 -5.80 -1.42 -0.65
C ILE A 132 -7.00 -2.30 -1.02
N GLU A 133 -8.21 -1.91 -0.61
CA GLU A 133 -9.42 -2.72 -0.75
C GLU A 133 -9.86 -2.85 -2.21
N ARG A 134 -9.81 -1.75 -2.97
CA ARG A 134 -10.41 -1.68 -4.31
C ARG A 134 -9.43 -1.73 -5.48
N ALA A 135 -8.14 -1.47 -5.28
CA ALA A 135 -7.13 -1.61 -6.33
C ALA A 135 -6.20 -2.83 -6.08
N PHE A 136 -5.58 -2.92 -4.90
CA PHE A 136 -4.56 -3.93 -4.63
C PHE A 136 -5.11 -5.33 -4.31
N LEU A 137 -6.00 -5.47 -3.33
CA LEU A 137 -6.54 -6.78 -2.91
C LEU A 137 -7.28 -7.54 -4.03
N PRO A 138 -8.02 -6.90 -4.97
CA PRO A 138 -8.58 -7.60 -6.12
C PRO A 138 -7.51 -8.27 -7.00
N LEU A 139 -6.35 -7.63 -7.18
CA LEU A 139 -5.23 -8.20 -7.94
C LEU A 139 -4.56 -9.34 -7.17
N VAL A 140 -4.42 -9.22 -5.85
CA VAL A 140 -4.00 -10.33 -4.98
C VAL A 140 -4.97 -11.51 -5.09
N ARG A 141 -6.28 -11.27 -5.20
CA ARG A 141 -7.28 -12.32 -5.43
C ARG A 141 -7.17 -12.98 -6.79
N ARG A 142 -6.88 -12.21 -7.84
CA ARG A 142 -6.59 -12.74 -9.19
C ARG A 142 -5.35 -13.62 -9.21
N LEU A 143 -4.34 -13.28 -8.41
CA LEU A 143 -3.17 -14.14 -8.17
C LEU A 143 -3.50 -15.40 -7.35
N GLY A 144 -4.72 -15.58 -6.84
CA GLY A 144 -5.10 -16.77 -6.05
C GLY A 144 -5.01 -16.57 -4.53
N GLY A 145 -4.61 -15.39 -4.05
CA GLY A 145 -4.70 -15.02 -2.65
C GLY A 145 -6.15 -14.79 -2.21
N LYS A 146 -6.43 -14.86 -0.91
CA LYS A 146 -7.77 -14.60 -0.38
C LYS A 146 -7.66 -13.68 0.83
N ALA A 147 -7.91 -12.40 0.60
CA ALA A 147 -7.95 -11.38 1.64
C ALA A 147 -9.07 -10.38 1.40
N SER A 148 -9.73 -9.98 2.47
CA SER A 148 -10.81 -9.00 2.52
C SER A 148 -10.80 -8.32 3.88
N GLY A 149 -11.37 -7.13 3.97
CA GLY A 149 -11.49 -6.45 5.25
C GLY A 149 -12.42 -5.27 5.16
N THR A 150 -12.55 -4.55 6.27
CA THR A 150 -13.38 -3.36 6.39
C THR A 150 -12.71 -2.34 7.29
N ILE A 151 -13.01 -1.07 7.05
CA ILE A 151 -12.70 0.02 7.97
C ILE A 151 -13.83 0.15 9.00
N THR A 152 -13.53 -0.04 10.28
CA THR A 152 -14.51 0.16 11.36
C THR A 152 -14.45 1.56 11.94
N SER A 153 -13.28 2.20 11.85
CA SER A 153 -13.08 3.60 12.22
C SER A 153 -12.03 4.23 11.32
N TYR A 154 -12.26 5.47 10.90
CA TYR A 154 -11.32 6.24 10.10
C TYR A 154 -10.25 6.87 10.98
N GLY A 155 -9.01 6.76 10.53
CA GLY A 155 -7.84 7.40 11.13
C GLY A 155 -7.15 8.30 10.12
N PHE A 156 -7.31 9.60 10.32
CA PHE A 156 -6.64 10.64 9.54
C PHE A 156 -5.45 11.21 10.32
N PHE A 157 -4.39 11.62 9.61
CA PHE A 157 -3.30 12.36 10.24
C PHE A 157 -3.78 13.76 10.70
N PRO A 158 -3.35 14.27 11.88
CA PRO A 158 -2.36 13.71 12.81
C PRO A 158 -2.95 12.83 13.92
N ALA A 159 -4.27 12.76 14.08
CA ALA A 159 -4.93 12.07 15.19
C ALA A 159 -4.73 10.54 15.15
N GLY A 160 -4.86 9.92 13.97
CA GLY A 160 -4.88 8.47 13.85
C GLY A 160 -6.16 7.88 14.43
N GLY A 161 -6.04 6.78 15.17
CA GLY A 161 -7.18 6.12 15.83
C GLY A 161 -8.10 5.35 14.89
N GLY A 162 -7.74 5.21 13.62
CA GLY A 162 -8.47 4.34 12.71
C GLY A 162 -8.29 2.88 13.06
N ARG A 163 -9.20 2.04 12.57
CA ARG A 163 -9.24 0.61 12.87
C ARG A 163 -9.70 -0.17 11.64
N LEU A 164 -8.88 -1.12 11.24
CA LEU A 164 -9.12 -2.08 10.17
C LEU A 164 -9.39 -3.45 10.76
N GLU A 165 -10.35 -4.16 10.20
CA GLU A 165 -10.57 -5.59 10.45
C GLU A 165 -10.36 -6.34 9.13
N VAL A 166 -9.40 -7.27 9.10
CA VAL A 166 -8.99 -7.98 7.88
C VAL A 166 -8.98 -9.48 8.12
N THR A 167 -9.57 -10.23 7.19
CA THR A 167 -9.51 -11.69 7.14
C THR A 167 -8.63 -12.12 5.97
N ILE A 168 -7.71 -13.05 6.24
CA ILE A 168 -6.81 -13.63 5.25
C ILE A 168 -6.98 -15.15 5.31
N ALA A 169 -7.48 -15.76 4.25
CA ALA A 169 -7.48 -17.21 4.12
C ALA A 169 -6.15 -17.64 3.50
N GLY A 170 -5.35 -18.35 4.30
CA GLY A 170 -4.02 -18.82 3.94
C GLY A 170 -4.03 -20.06 3.04
N GLY A 171 -2.84 -20.60 2.79
CA GLY A 171 -2.61 -21.72 1.88
C GLY A 171 -2.74 -21.32 0.41
N ALA A 172 -2.54 -20.03 0.09
CA ALA A 172 -2.60 -19.55 -1.28
C ALA A 172 -1.52 -20.21 -2.15
N LYS A 173 -1.92 -20.62 -3.35
CA LYS A 173 -1.02 -20.96 -4.44
C LYS A 173 -1.06 -19.77 -5.40
N LEU A 174 -0.04 -18.94 -5.35
CA LEU A 174 -0.02 -17.72 -6.13
C LEU A 174 0.31 -18.04 -7.59
N GLU A 175 -0.64 -17.75 -8.48
CA GLU A 175 -0.59 -18.02 -9.92
C GLU A 175 0.09 -16.87 -10.68
N GLU A 176 0.15 -16.99 -12.01
CA GLU A 176 0.66 -15.93 -12.88
C GLU A 176 -0.37 -14.78 -12.99
N LEU A 177 0.12 -13.53 -13.01
CA LEU A 177 -0.69 -12.36 -13.37
C LEU A 177 -0.14 -11.68 -14.61
N VAL A 178 -0.92 -11.69 -15.69
CA VAL A 178 -0.65 -10.89 -16.90
C VAL A 178 -1.71 -9.80 -17.02
N LEU A 179 -1.26 -8.55 -17.06
CA LEU A 179 -2.12 -7.38 -17.17
C LEU A 179 -1.43 -6.29 -17.99
N ARG A 180 -1.55 -6.40 -19.32
CA ARG A 180 -0.91 -5.47 -20.28
C ARG A 180 -1.82 -4.32 -20.71
N GLU A 181 -3.13 -4.48 -20.53
CA GLU A 181 -4.14 -3.52 -20.93
C GLU A 181 -5.12 -3.30 -19.78
N ARG A 182 -5.57 -2.06 -19.62
CA ARG A 182 -6.59 -1.70 -18.62
C ARG A 182 -8.01 -1.99 -19.10
N GLY A 183 -8.19 -2.00 -20.42
CA GLY A 183 -9.48 -2.04 -21.10
C GLY A 183 -10.22 -0.70 -21.05
N GLN A 184 -11.48 -0.68 -21.47
CA GLN A 184 -12.30 0.53 -21.46
C GLN A 184 -12.59 1.01 -20.03
N VAL A 185 -12.73 2.32 -19.84
CA VAL A 185 -13.27 2.87 -18.59
C VAL A 185 -14.76 2.58 -18.56
N LEU A 186 -15.19 1.79 -17.58
CA LEU A 186 -16.59 1.38 -17.42
C LEU A 186 -17.35 2.34 -16.51
N LYS A 187 -16.68 2.82 -15.45
CA LYS A 187 -17.29 3.66 -14.43
C LYS A 187 -16.24 4.50 -13.70
N THR A 188 -16.63 5.70 -13.31
CA THR A 188 -15.89 6.54 -12.37
C THR A 188 -16.65 6.66 -11.05
N GLN A 189 -15.96 6.94 -9.94
CA GLN A 189 -16.62 7.26 -8.67
C GLN A 189 -15.74 8.20 -7.84
N LEU A 190 -16.29 9.33 -7.39
CA LEU A 190 -15.56 10.32 -6.59
C LEU A 190 -16.23 10.47 -5.22
N ARG A 191 -15.43 10.40 -4.17
CA ARG A 191 -15.90 10.62 -2.79
C ARG A 191 -14.98 11.59 -2.08
N ALA A 192 -15.52 12.72 -1.65
CA ALA A 192 -14.83 13.63 -0.73
C ALA A 192 -15.19 13.24 0.71
N LEU A 193 -14.29 12.52 1.38
CA LEU A 193 -14.47 12.06 2.75
C LEU A 193 -14.17 13.22 3.71
N VAL A 194 -15.16 13.60 4.51
CA VAL A 194 -15.08 14.75 5.41
C VAL A 194 -15.40 14.32 6.83
N ALA A 195 -14.45 14.49 7.76
CA ALA A 195 -14.59 14.15 9.17
C ALA A 195 -14.31 15.37 10.05
N GLN A 196 -15.23 15.71 10.95
CA GLN A 196 -15.11 16.80 11.94
C GLN A 196 -14.60 18.14 11.39
N ILE A 197 -14.92 18.44 10.13
CA ILE A 197 -14.69 19.74 9.47
C ILE A 197 -15.97 20.15 8.69
N PRO A 198 -16.12 21.41 8.26
CA PRO A 198 -17.31 21.84 7.53
C PRO A 198 -17.56 21.05 6.24
N GLY A 199 -18.77 20.51 6.07
CA GLY A 199 -19.15 19.69 4.90
C GLY A 199 -19.03 20.42 3.56
N ILE A 200 -19.07 21.75 3.56
CA ILE A 200 -18.83 22.59 2.37
C ILE A 200 -17.44 22.36 1.76
N VAL A 201 -16.46 21.88 2.53
CA VAL A 201 -15.14 21.51 2.01
C VAL A 201 -15.29 20.41 0.96
N GLY A 202 -15.96 19.31 1.28
CA GLY A 202 -16.13 18.20 0.34
C GLY A 202 -16.98 18.57 -0.88
N VAL A 203 -17.94 19.50 -0.74
CA VAL A 203 -18.70 20.04 -1.89
C VAL A 203 -17.77 20.77 -2.85
N ARG A 204 -16.95 21.70 -2.33
CA ARG A 204 -15.98 22.46 -3.13
C ARG A 204 -14.96 21.54 -3.83
N GLU A 205 -14.51 20.49 -3.14
CA GLU A 205 -13.59 19.51 -3.73
C GLU A 205 -14.23 18.75 -4.89
N VAL A 206 -15.46 18.27 -4.71
CA VAL A 206 -16.19 17.54 -5.75
C VAL A 206 -16.46 18.43 -6.95
N ASP A 207 -16.94 19.64 -6.73
CA ASP A 207 -17.26 20.58 -7.79
C ASP A 207 -16.00 20.95 -8.58
N HIS A 208 -14.94 21.38 -7.90
CA HIS A 208 -13.68 21.75 -8.54
C HIS A 208 -13.03 20.58 -9.29
N PHE A 209 -13.08 19.37 -8.74
CA PHE A 209 -12.56 18.17 -9.43
C PHE A 209 -13.33 17.90 -10.73
N CYS A 210 -14.66 18.02 -10.71
CA CYS A 210 -15.49 17.80 -11.90
C CYS A 210 -15.30 18.91 -12.95
N ASP A 211 -14.99 20.13 -12.53
CA ASP A 211 -14.63 21.23 -13.43
C ASP A 211 -13.28 20.98 -14.12
N GLU A 212 -12.29 20.45 -13.38
CA GLU A 212 -10.97 20.08 -13.92
C GLU A 212 -11.03 18.86 -14.86
N LEU A 213 -11.94 17.90 -14.61
CA LEU A 213 -12.16 16.72 -15.45
C LEU A 213 -13.62 16.62 -15.93
N PRO A 214 -14.01 17.39 -16.98
CA PRO A 214 -15.40 17.45 -17.45
C PRO A 214 -16.00 16.13 -17.95
N TRP A 215 -15.15 15.15 -18.27
CA TRP A 215 -15.57 13.81 -18.69
C TRP A 215 -15.99 12.90 -17.52
N TRP A 216 -15.71 13.30 -16.29
CA TRP A 216 -16.07 12.53 -15.09
C TRP A 216 -17.58 12.52 -14.86
N ASP A 217 -18.15 11.36 -14.52
CA ASP A 217 -19.60 11.30 -14.25
C ASP A 217 -19.93 11.95 -12.90
N ARG A 218 -20.39 13.19 -12.94
CA ARG A 218 -20.80 13.96 -11.75
C ARG A 218 -21.90 13.27 -10.93
N LYS A 219 -22.71 12.39 -11.51
CA LYS A 219 -23.72 11.62 -10.74
C LYS A 219 -23.10 10.61 -9.78
N THR A 220 -21.84 10.24 -10.01
CA THR A 220 -21.06 9.33 -9.16
C THR A 220 -20.12 10.06 -8.20
N ALA A 221 -20.18 11.39 -8.19
CA ALA A 221 -19.34 12.25 -7.37
C ALA A 221 -20.14 12.84 -6.20
N ARG A 222 -19.66 12.67 -4.97
CA ARG A 222 -20.35 13.18 -3.78
C ARG A 222 -19.44 13.45 -2.59
N PRO A 223 -19.74 14.45 -1.76
CA PRO A 223 -19.19 14.51 -0.41
C PRO A 223 -19.78 13.41 0.46
N GLU A 224 -18.98 12.90 1.39
CA GLU A 224 -19.36 11.86 2.34
C GLU A 224 -18.91 12.25 3.75
N VAL A 225 -19.87 12.44 4.65
CA VAL A 225 -19.58 12.80 6.05
C VAL A 225 -19.26 11.56 6.86
N ILE A 226 -18.01 11.47 7.32
CA ILE A 226 -17.51 10.37 8.13
C ILE A 226 -17.80 10.63 9.61
N LYS A 227 -18.69 9.81 10.17
CA LYS A 227 -19.07 9.89 11.60
C LYS A 227 -18.08 9.17 12.52
N ASN A 228 -17.54 8.04 12.06
CA ASN A 228 -16.64 7.21 12.85
C ASN A 228 -15.18 7.61 12.59
N SER A 229 -14.75 8.74 13.14
CA SER A 229 -13.37 9.22 13.11
C SER A 229 -13.00 9.84 14.45
N HIS A 230 -11.79 9.57 14.93
CA HIS A 230 -11.29 10.12 16.19
C HIS A 230 -10.87 11.59 16.11
N GLY A 231 -10.67 12.13 14.91
CA GLY A 231 -10.27 13.50 14.71
C GLY A 231 -10.71 14.07 13.37
N PRO A 232 -10.36 15.34 13.11
CA PRO A 232 -10.61 15.97 11.83
C PRO A 232 -9.85 15.27 10.71
N GLY A 233 -10.46 15.22 9.53
CA GLY A 233 -9.92 14.50 8.40
C GLY A 233 -10.58 14.88 7.10
N ASN A 234 -9.78 14.84 6.03
CA ASN A 234 -10.24 15.13 4.68
C ASN A 234 -9.46 14.30 3.66
N ALA A 235 -10.15 13.59 2.80
CA ALA A 235 -9.54 12.87 1.68
C ALA A 235 -10.49 12.84 0.48
N LEU A 236 -9.98 13.21 -0.69
CA LEU A 236 -10.69 13.08 -1.96
C LEU A 236 -10.22 11.79 -2.64
N VAL A 237 -11.14 10.84 -2.77
CA VAL A 237 -10.88 9.49 -3.31
C VAL A 237 -11.56 9.34 -4.65
N ALA A 238 -10.77 9.07 -5.70
CA ALA A 238 -11.23 8.92 -7.07
C ALA A 238 -10.95 7.51 -7.58
N ASP A 239 -12.00 6.78 -7.96
CA ASP A 239 -11.92 5.43 -8.52
C ASP A 239 -12.11 5.48 -10.04
N VAL A 240 -11.20 4.85 -10.78
CA VAL A 240 -11.31 4.61 -12.23
C VAL A 240 -11.46 3.11 -12.45
N ILE A 241 -12.69 2.67 -12.71
CA ILE A 241 -13.06 1.26 -12.87
C ILE A 241 -13.02 0.93 -14.35
N CYS A 242 -12.04 0.12 -14.76
CA CYS A 242 -11.86 -0.36 -16.12
C CYS A 242 -12.27 -1.83 -16.25
N GLU A 243 -12.33 -2.35 -17.48
CA GLU A 243 -12.68 -3.74 -17.75
C GLU A 243 -11.80 -4.76 -17.04
N HIS A 244 -10.51 -4.47 -16.87
CA HIS A 244 -9.55 -5.44 -16.34
C HIS A 244 -8.99 -5.08 -14.96
N VAL A 245 -9.21 -3.85 -14.50
CA VAL A 245 -8.59 -3.32 -13.28
C VAL A 245 -9.33 -2.09 -12.78
N THR A 246 -9.25 -1.85 -11.47
CA THR A 246 -9.67 -0.59 -10.86
C THR A 246 -8.43 0.08 -10.29
N GLU A 247 -8.25 1.36 -10.60
CA GLU A 247 -7.26 2.21 -9.93
C GLU A 247 -7.94 3.21 -9.00
N VAL A 248 -7.27 3.54 -7.89
CA VAL A 248 -7.80 4.41 -6.85
C VAL A 248 -6.77 5.47 -6.48
N PHE A 249 -7.13 6.72 -6.69
CA PHE A 249 -6.32 7.88 -6.38
C PHE A 249 -6.83 8.54 -5.10
N THR A 250 -5.94 9.07 -4.28
CA THR A 250 -6.34 9.77 -3.06
C THR A 250 -5.50 11.04 -2.88
N ALA A 251 -6.17 12.19 -2.85
CA ALA A 251 -5.58 13.44 -2.39
C ALA A 251 -6.08 13.76 -0.98
N TYR A 252 -5.26 14.44 -0.18
CA TYR A 252 -5.56 14.71 1.22
C TYR A 252 -5.66 16.20 1.49
N GLY A 253 -6.63 16.58 2.32
CA GLY A 253 -6.67 17.93 2.85
C GLY A 253 -5.66 18.12 3.99
N GLU A 254 -5.09 19.31 4.08
CA GLU A 254 -4.19 19.70 5.15
C GLU A 254 -4.61 21.05 5.73
N ARG A 255 -4.23 21.32 6.98
CA ARG A 255 -4.58 22.60 7.62
C ARG A 255 -3.95 23.75 6.84
N GLY A 256 -4.80 24.64 6.32
CA GLY A 256 -4.37 25.80 5.52
C GLY A 256 -4.31 25.52 4.01
N LEU A 257 -4.49 24.27 3.57
CA LEU A 257 -4.62 23.93 2.16
C LEU A 257 -6.06 24.16 1.70
N ARG A 258 -6.24 24.77 0.52
CA ARG A 258 -7.56 25.00 -0.06
C ARG A 258 -8.13 23.71 -0.65
N ALA A 259 -9.45 23.52 -0.54
CA ALA A 259 -10.20 22.42 -1.15
C ALA A 259 -9.89 22.26 -2.66
N GLU A 260 -9.83 23.36 -3.40
CA GLU A 260 -9.57 23.35 -4.84
C GLU A 260 -8.19 22.76 -5.17
N ILE A 261 -7.17 23.01 -4.33
CA ILE A 261 -5.83 22.42 -4.55
C ILE A 261 -5.85 20.91 -4.30
N VAL A 262 -6.65 20.43 -3.33
CA VAL A 262 -6.85 18.99 -3.11
C VAL A 262 -7.49 18.34 -4.35
N ALA A 263 -8.52 19.00 -4.89
CA ALA A 263 -9.19 18.58 -6.12
C ALA A 263 -8.26 18.57 -7.34
N GLU A 264 -7.50 19.64 -7.57
CA GLU A 264 -6.50 19.73 -8.65
C GLU A 264 -5.46 18.61 -8.56
N ASN A 265 -4.98 18.32 -7.34
CA ASN A 265 -3.99 17.25 -7.14
C ASN A 265 -4.57 15.88 -7.49
N ALA A 266 -5.80 15.58 -7.07
CA ALA A 266 -6.49 14.35 -7.45
C ALA A 266 -6.73 14.28 -8.97
N ALA A 267 -7.20 15.36 -9.57
CA ALA A 267 -7.49 15.45 -10.99
C ALA A 267 -6.24 15.20 -11.84
N LYS A 268 -5.09 15.78 -11.48
CA LYS A 268 -3.80 15.57 -12.16
C LYS A 268 -3.36 14.11 -12.12
N MET A 269 -3.52 13.42 -11.00
CA MET A 269 -3.17 12.00 -10.88
C MET A 269 -4.05 11.12 -11.79
N VAL A 270 -5.37 11.38 -11.77
CA VAL A 270 -6.34 10.66 -12.61
C VAL A 270 -6.08 10.90 -14.09
N ASP A 271 -5.89 12.15 -14.50
CA ASP A 271 -5.65 12.55 -15.89
C ASP A 271 -4.37 11.91 -16.45
N ARG A 272 -3.27 11.93 -15.67
CA ARG A 272 -2.02 11.26 -16.03
C ARG A 272 -2.24 9.77 -16.28
N TYR A 273 -2.94 9.07 -15.38
CA TYR A 273 -3.21 7.63 -15.53
C TYR A 273 -4.09 7.31 -16.73
N VAL A 274 -5.19 8.05 -16.94
CA VAL A 274 -6.13 7.79 -18.03
C VAL A 274 -5.46 7.99 -19.39
N LYS A 275 -4.64 9.04 -19.53
CA LYS A 275 -3.87 9.34 -20.76
C LYS A 275 -2.79 8.32 -21.08
N ALA A 276 -2.20 7.69 -20.05
CA ALA A 276 -1.15 6.69 -20.24
C ALA A 276 -1.68 5.34 -20.77
N GLU A 277 -2.97 5.05 -20.59
CA GLU A 277 -3.62 3.80 -21.03
C GLU A 277 -3.01 2.50 -20.49
N VAL A 278 -2.21 2.61 -19.42
CA VAL A 278 -1.64 1.48 -18.70
C VAL A 278 -2.62 0.95 -17.64
N PRO A 279 -2.58 -0.35 -17.30
CA PRO A 279 -3.46 -0.93 -16.29
C PRO A 279 -3.06 -0.68 -14.84
N ILE A 280 -1.79 -0.49 -14.56
CA ILE A 280 -1.32 -0.36 -13.18
C ILE A 280 -0.82 1.07 -12.95
N GLY A 281 -1.35 1.71 -11.91
CA GLY A 281 -0.87 3.00 -11.43
C GLY A 281 0.45 2.88 -10.68
N GLU A 282 1.11 4.02 -10.49
CA GLU A 282 2.45 4.13 -9.90
C GLU A 282 2.59 3.41 -8.55
N HIS A 283 1.59 3.55 -7.67
CA HIS A 283 1.65 2.99 -6.31
C HIS A 283 1.29 1.51 -6.25
N VAL A 284 0.41 1.03 -7.13
CA VAL A 284 0.05 -0.40 -7.17
C VAL A 284 1.20 -1.21 -7.77
N ALA A 285 1.99 -0.61 -8.67
CA ALA A 285 3.17 -1.24 -9.29
C ALA A 285 4.14 -1.80 -8.24
N ASP A 286 4.57 -1.00 -7.27
CA ASP A 286 5.50 -1.47 -6.23
C ASP A 286 4.88 -2.55 -5.31
N GLN A 287 3.57 -2.48 -5.09
CA GLN A 287 2.85 -3.41 -4.22
C GLN A 287 2.69 -4.80 -4.86
N LEU A 288 2.54 -4.86 -6.19
CA LEU A 288 2.33 -6.11 -6.94
C LEU A 288 3.59 -6.94 -7.14
N LEU A 289 4.77 -6.32 -7.18
CA LEU A 289 6.02 -7.04 -7.45
C LEU A 289 6.24 -8.20 -6.48
N LEU A 290 5.97 -7.99 -5.19
CA LEU A 290 6.18 -9.02 -4.17
C LEU A 290 5.24 -10.23 -4.33
N PRO A 291 3.90 -10.08 -4.36
CA PRO A 291 3.02 -11.24 -4.55
C PRO A 291 3.24 -11.94 -5.90
N MET A 292 3.59 -11.22 -6.98
CA MET A 292 3.97 -11.85 -8.24
C MET A 292 5.25 -12.68 -8.12
N ALA A 293 6.29 -12.15 -7.46
CA ALA A 293 7.57 -12.84 -7.29
C ALA A 293 7.51 -14.03 -6.33
N LEU A 294 6.52 -14.05 -5.43
CA LEU A 294 6.20 -15.20 -4.57
C LEU A 294 5.35 -16.26 -5.29
N GLY A 295 4.67 -15.90 -6.37
CA GLY A 295 3.89 -16.79 -7.22
C GLY A 295 4.65 -17.25 -8.47
N LYS A 296 3.91 -17.44 -9.56
CA LYS A 296 4.47 -17.84 -10.87
C LYS A 296 4.96 -16.66 -11.72
N GLY A 297 5.06 -15.46 -11.15
CA GLY A 297 5.48 -14.27 -11.88
C GLY A 297 4.38 -13.70 -12.78
N GLY A 298 4.78 -13.18 -13.93
CA GLY A 298 3.89 -12.61 -14.94
C GLY A 298 4.38 -11.25 -15.44
N ALA A 299 3.47 -10.42 -15.95
CA ALA A 299 3.82 -9.13 -16.51
C ALA A 299 2.70 -8.10 -16.38
N PHE A 300 3.05 -6.84 -16.15
CA PHE A 300 2.10 -5.73 -16.23
C PHE A 300 2.70 -4.48 -16.86
N ARG A 301 1.84 -3.63 -17.44
CA ARG A 301 2.21 -2.27 -17.86
C ARG A 301 1.85 -1.27 -16.77
N THR A 302 2.71 -0.29 -16.54
CA THR A 302 2.55 0.76 -15.52
C THR A 302 3.07 2.10 -16.01
N LEU A 303 2.75 3.17 -15.27
CA LEU A 303 3.38 4.49 -15.39
C LEU A 303 4.91 4.43 -15.18
N ALA A 304 5.59 5.56 -15.37
CA ALA A 304 7.01 5.68 -15.07
C ALA A 304 7.35 5.11 -13.67
N LEU A 305 8.45 4.36 -13.59
CA LEU A 305 8.82 3.67 -12.36
C LEU A 305 9.18 4.64 -11.24
N SER A 306 8.49 4.50 -10.11
CA SER A 306 8.87 5.15 -8.86
C SER A 306 10.15 4.54 -8.28
N GLU A 307 10.85 5.32 -7.45
CA GLU A 307 11.99 4.82 -6.67
C GLU A 307 11.55 3.70 -5.70
N HIS A 308 10.31 3.72 -5.20
CA HIS A 308 9.70 2.62 -4.46
C HIS A 308 9.68 1.33 -5.28
N THR A 309 9.27 1.38 -6.56
CA THR A 309 9.21 0.21 -7.45
C THR A 309 10.60 -0.37 -7.70
N ARG A 310 11.59 0.49 -7.98
CA ARG A 310 12.99 0.08 -8.20
C ARG A 310 13.59 -0.55 -6.95
N THR A 311 13.38 0.07 -5.80
CA THR A 311 13.84 -0.44 -4.50
C THR A 311 13.21 -1.79 -4.17
N GLN A 312 11.91 -1.95 -4.43
CA GLN A 312 11.20 -3.21 -4.21
C GLN A 312 11.80 -4.34 -5.04
N ALA A 313 12.05 -4.11 -6.32
CA ALA A 313 12.63 -5.10 -7.21
C ALA A 313 14.01 -5.58 -6.73
N GLU A 314 14.85 -4.65 -6.23
CA GLU A 314 16.17 -4.98 -5.70
C GLU A 314 16.11 -5.86 -4.45
N VAL A 315 15.23 -5.52 -3.51
CA VAL A 315 15.05 -6.31 -2.27
C VAL A 315 14.50 -7.70 -2.60
N ILE A 316 13.53 -7.79 -3.52
CA ILE A 316 13.00 -9.08 -3.99
C ILE A 316 14.12 -9.93 -4.61
N ARG A 317 14.92 -9.35 -5.50
CA ARG A 317 16.07 -10.04 -6.12
C ARG A 317 17.04 -10.57 -5.06
N THR A 318 17.33 -9.77 -4.03
CA THR A 318 18.26 -10.12 -2.95
C THR A 318 17.81 -11.34 -2.15
N PHE A 319 16.52 -11.46 -1.82
CA PHE A 319 15.99 -12.60 -1.06
C PHE A 319 15.67 -13.82 -1.93
N LEU A 320 15.12 -13.59 -3.12
CA LEU A 320 14.49 -14.65 -3.91
C LEU A 320 15.31 -15.10 -5.11
N GLY A 321 16.30 -14.31 -5.55
CA GLY A 321 16.98 -14.51 -6.83
C GLY A 321 16.08 -14.22 -8.06
N THR A 322 14.85 -13.74 -7.84
CA THR A 322 13.89 -13.46 -8.91
C THR A 322 14.39 -12.33 -9.80
N THR A 323 14.34 -12.55 -11.11
CA THR A 323 14.66 -11.51 -12.09
C THR A 323 13.40 -10.70 -12.40
N ILE A 324 13.49 -9.39 -12.22
CA ILE A 324 12.44 -8.44 -12.61
C ILE A 324 13.01 -7.54 -13.70
N ARG A 325 12.42 -7.58 -14.89
CA ARG A 325 12.82 -6.75 -16.03
C ARG A 325 11.86 -5.59 -16.18
N PHE A 326 12.40 -4.43 -16.49
CA PHE A 326 11.63 -3.26 -16.88
C PHE A 326 12.00 -2.85 -18.30
N THR A 327 11.01 -2.59 -19.14
CA THR A 327 11.19 -2.11 -20.51
C THR A 327 10.35 -0.87 -20.72
N GLU A 328 11.01 0.26 -20.97
CA GLU A 328 10.34 1.52 -21.30
C GLU A 328 9.74 1.43 -22.71
N LEU A 329 8.43 1.57 -22.80
CA LEU A 329 7.66 1.62 -24.04
C LEU A 329 7.29 3.08 -24.39
N GLY A 330 7.24 3.95 -23.39
CA GLY A 330 6.98 5.39 -23.50
C GLY A 330 7.20 6.11 -22.16
N THR A 331 6.93 7.42 -22.11
CA THR A 331 7.19 8.26 -20.92
C THR A 331 6.45 7.79 -19.67
N ASP A 332 5.19 7.35 -19.81
CA ASP A 332 4.37 6.80 -18.74
C ASP A 332 3.88 5.40 -19.11
N ASP A 333 4.74 4.64 -19.79
CA ASP A 333 4.45 3.28 -20.22
C ASP A 333 5.70 2.41 -20.05
N VAL A 334 5.70 1.61 -19.00
CA VAL A 334 6.76 0.67 -18.68
C VAL A 334 6.17 -0.72 -18.53
N LEU A 335 6.70 -1.67 -19.29
CA LEU A 335 6.44 -3.09 -19.10
C LEU A 335 7.33 -3.62 -17.98
N ALA A 336 6.72 -4.11 -16.90
CA ALA A 336 7.36 -4.84 -15.83
C ALA A 336 7.11 -6.34 -16.01
N GLU A 337 8.17 -7.14 -16.06
CA GLU A 337 8.12 -8.60 -16.18
C GLU A 337 8.78 -9.24 -14.96
N VAL A 338 8.01 -10.00 -14.18
CA VAL A 338 8.50 -10.80 -13.05
C VAL A 338 8.69 -12.21 -13.55
N LEU A 339 9.94 -12.62 -13.77
CA LEU A 339 10.22 -13.92 -14.37
C LEU A 339 9.99 -15.05 -13.36
N PRO A 340 9.39 -16.19 -13.78
CA PRO A 340 9.27 -17.37 -12.94
C PRO A 340 10.67 -17.89 -12.55
N LYS A 341 10.73 -18.55 -11.39
CA LYS A 341 11.94 -19.22 -10.91
C LYS A 341 12.17 -20.57 -11.58
#